data_AF-A0A522UZ90-F1
#
_entry.id   AF-A0A522UZ90-F1
#
_cell.length_a   1.000
_cell.length_b   1.000
_cell.length_c   1.000
_cell.angle_alpha   90.00
_cell.angle_beta   90.00
_cell.angle_gamma   90.00
#
_symmetry.space_group_name_H-M   'P 1'
#
loop_
_entity.id
_entity.type
_entity.pdbx_description
1 polymer ?
#
loop_
_entity_poly.entity_id
_entity_poly.type
_entity_poly.pdbx_seq_one_letter_code
_entity_poly.pdbx_strand_id
1 'polypeptide(L)'
;MFSQVKKDLEQGVEKLKWFSSLLSERVRIELEVFKLLYKSEEMKKQKDDLLKSIGEEVYEHRGQNRNIYARSEIIAAIKEIEKLEPEIKESLEKASAISKIIS
;
A
#
# COMPACT_ATOMS: atom_id res chain seq x y z
N MET A 1 -18.57 46.87 -23.32
CA MET A 1 -19.03 45.46 -23.36
C MET A 1 -17.86 44.48 -23.54
N PHE A 2 -17.00 44.61 -24.56
CA PHE A 2 -15.87 43.68 -24.78
C PHE A 2 -14.87 43.61 -23.59
N SER A 3 -14.60 44.75 -22.95
CA SER A 3 -13.70 44.83 -21.78
C SER A 3 -14.27 44.15 -20.53
N GLN A 4 -15.60 44.07 -20.38
CA GLN A 4 -16.25 43.33 -19.29
C GLN A 4 -16.16 41.82 -19.53
N VAL A 5 -16.47 41.37 -20.76
CA VAL A 5 -16.34 39.96 -21.14
C VAL A 5 -14.91 39.44 -20.95
N LYS A 6 -13.90 40.24 -21.31
CA LYS A 6 -12.49 39.88 -21.08
C LYS A 6 -12.15 39.74 -19.59
N LYS A 7 -12.66 40.66 -18.76
CA LYS A 7 -12.43 40.66 -17.31
C LYS A 7 -13.11 39.47 -16.62
N ASP A 8 -14.31 39.11 -17.08
CA ASP A 8 -15.05 37.95 -16.57
C ASP A 8 -14.37 36.63 -16.96
N LEU A 9 -13.79 36.55 -18.16
CA LEU A 9 -12.98 35.40 -18.60
C LEU A 9 -11.67 35.27 -17.81
N GLU A 10 -10.95 36.36 -17.58
CA GLU A 10 -9.74 36.36 -16.76
C GLU A 10 -10.03 35.88 -15.33
N GLN A 11 -11.12 36.35 -14.71
CA GLN A 11 -11.56 35.87 -13.41
C GLN A 11 -11.99 34.40 -13.43
N GLY A 12 -12.64 33.94 -14.52
CA GLY A 12 -13.02 32.54 -14.70
C GLY A 12 -11.80 31.62 -14.78
N VAL A 13 -10.78 32.01 -15.56
CA VAL A 13 -9.52 31.28 -15.69
C VAL A 13 -8.78 31.24 -14.35
N GLU A 14 -8.76 32.34 -13.61
CA GLU A 14 -8.12 32.42 -12.30
C GLU A 14 -8.79 31.48 -11.27
N LYS A 15 -10.12 31.42 -11.25
CA LYS A 15 -10.88 30.47 -10.43
C LYS A 15 -10.62 29.02 -10.82
N LEU A 16 -10.58 28.71 -12.11
CA LEU A 16 -10.25 27.37 -12.60
C LEU A 16 -8.82 26.97 -12.23
N LYS A 17 -7.87 27.90 -12.29
CA LYS A 17 -6.48 27.67 -11.90
C LYS A 17 -6.36 27.38 -10.40
N TRP A 18 -7.08 28.13 -9.57
CA TRP A 18 -7.16 27.88 -8.12
C TRP A 18 -7.77 26.50 -7.82
N PHE A 19 -8.88 26.16 -8.47
CA PHE A 19 -9.55 24.87 -8.29
C PHE A 19 -8.68 23.70 -8.75
N SER A 20 -7.97 23.87 -9.87
CA SER A 20 -7.03 22.87 -10.39
C SER A 20 -5.86 22.64 -9.44
N SER A 21 -5.34 23.70 -8.81
CA SER A 21 -4.28 23.60 -7.79
C SER A 21 -4.73 22.75 -6.60
N LEU A 22 -5.90 23.06 -6.03
CA LEU A 22 -6.49 22.32 -4.92
C LEU A 22 -6.76 20.85 -5.26
N LEU A 23 -7.33 20.59 -6.44
CA LEU A 23 -7.57 19.22 -6.89
C LEU A 23 -6.27 18.44 -7.09
N SER A 24 -5.24 19.08 -7.67
CA SER A 24 -3.96 18.41 -7.90
C SER A 24 -3.27 18.00 -6.59
N GLU A 25 -3.38 18.82 -5.55
CA GLU A 25 -2.87 18.49 -4.22
C GLU A 25 -3.65 17.32 -3.62
N ARG A 26 -4.99 17.36 -3.69
CA ARG A 26 -5.83 16.27 -3.18
C ARG A 26 -5.54 14.94 -3.87
N VAL A 27 -5.50 14.93 -5.20
CA VAL A 27 -5.20 13.73 -5.99
C VAL A 27 -3.81 13.19 -5.67
N ARG A 28 -2.81 14.06 -5.46
CA ARG A 28 -1.47 13.63 -5.08
C ARG A 28 -1.48 12.87 -3.75
N ILE A 29 -2.18 13.39 -2.75
CA ILE A 29 -2.26 12.74 -1.44
C ILE A 29 -3.03 11.41 -1.54
N GLU A 30 -4.14 11.37 -2.26
CA GLU A 30 -4.90 10.12 -2.49
C GLU A 30 -4.06 9.07 -3.22
N LEU A 31 -3.22 9.48 -4.18
CA LEU A 31 -2.27 8.58 -4.85
C LEU A 31 -1.19 8.05 -3.91
N GLU A 32 -0.71 8.84 -2.95
CA GLU A 32 0.24 8.37 -1.94
C GLU A 32 -0.38 7.34 -1.01
N VAL A 33 -1.62 7.55 -0.56
CA VAL A 33 -2.39 6.55 0.19
C VAL A 33 -2.54 5.28 -0.62
N PHE A 34 -2.94 5.40 -1.90
CA PHE A 34 -3.12 4.26 -2.78
C PHE A 34 -1.82 3.47 -2.97
N LYS A 35 -0.68 4.14 -3.14
CA LYS A 35 0.63 3.49 -3.24
C LYS A 35 0.99 2.72 -1.96
N LEU A 36 0.72 3.30 -0.78
CA LEU A 36 0.99 2.63 0.49
C LEU A 36 0.11 1.39 0.67
N LEU A 37 -1.18 1.47 0.30
CA LEU A 37 -2.09 0.34 0.34
C LEU A 37 -1.68 -0.74 -0.65
N TYR A 38 -1.34 -0.37 -1.89
CA TYR A 38 -0.86 -1.30 -2.90
C TYR A 38 0.40 -2.04 -2.46
N LYS A 39 1.38 -1.31 -1.91
CA LYS A 39 2.61 -1.91 -1.35
C LYS A 39 2.29 -2.88 -0.20
N SER A 40 1.36 -2.52 0.68
CA SER A 40 0.90 -3.39 1.76
C SER A 40 0.30 -4.70 1.23
N GLU A 41 -0.50 -4.61 0.16
CA GLU A 41 -1.14 -5.76 -0.47
C GLU A 41 -0.13 -6.67 -1.18
N GLU A 42 0.89 -6.11 -1.83
CA GLU A 42 1.99 -6.87 -2.40
C GLU A 42 2.77 -7.64 -1.33
N MET A 43 3.10 -6.99 -0.21
CA MET A 43 3.77 -7.65 0.92
C MET A 43 2.90 -8.73 1.58
N LYS A 44 1.58 -8.52 1.66
CA LYS A 44 0.64 -9.57 2.11
C LYS A 44 0.65 -10.77 1.19
N LYS A 45 0.64 -10.55 -0.13
CA LYS A 45 0.69 -11.64 -1.11
C LYS A 45 1.99 -12.44 -0.97
N GLN A 46 3.13 -11.78 -0.79
CA GLN A 46 4.41 -12.45 -0.52
C GLN A 46 4.35 -13.30 0.76
N LYS A 47 3.75 -12.77 1.83
CA LYS A 47 3.53 -13.53 3.07
C LYS A 47 2.67 -14.77 2.83
N ASP A 48 1.60 -14.66 2.06
CA ASP A 48 0.69 -15.77 1.77
C ASP A 48 1.38 -16.85 0.91
N ASP A 49 2.21 -16.45 -0.05
CA ASP A 49 3.01 -17.37 -0.86
C ASP A 49 4.06 -18.14 -0.01
N LEU A 50 4.70 -17.45 0.95
CA LEU A 50 5.63 -18.09 1.89
C LEU A 50 4.91 -19.07 2.82
N LEU A 51 3.73 -18.70 3.34
CA LEU A 51 2.90 -19.58 4.17
C LEU A 51 2.44 -20.81 3.39
N LYS A 52 2.08 -20.64 2.13
CA LYS A 52 1.70 -21.74 1.25
C LYS A 52 2.87 -22.70 1.03
N SER A 53 4.06 -22.16 0.76
CA SER A 53 5.30 -22.95 0.60
C SER A 53 5.63 -23.74 1.87
N ILE A 54 5.53 -23.12 3.05
CA ILE A 54 5.68 -23.82 4.33
C ILE A 54 4.63 -24.94 4.47
N GLY A 55 3.38 -24.67 4.11
CA GLY A 55 2.30 -25.65 4.16
C GLY A 55 2.52 -26.85 3.24
N GLU A 56 3.04 -26.61 2.04
CA GLU A 56 3.41 -27.65 1.07
C GLU A 56 4.53 -28.53 1.64
N GLU A 57 5.61 -27.95 2.15
CA GLU A 57 6.72 -28.66 2.81
C GLU A 57 6.25 -29.51 4.01
N VAL A 58 5.36 -28.95 4.85
CA VAL A 58 4.79 -29.68 5.99
C VAL A 58 3.93 -30.87 5.52
N TYR A 59 3.16 -30.68 4.45
CA TYR A 59 2.31 -31.72 3.89
C TYR A 59 3.12 -32.83 3.21
N GLU A 60 4.15 -32.51 2.43
CA GLU A 60 5.03 -33.49 1.79
C GLU A 60 5.78 -34.34 2.81
N HIS A 61 6.15 -33.76 3.95
CA HIS A 61 6.86 -34.44 5.01
C HIS A 61 5.98 -35.04 6.11
N ARG A 62 4.65 -35.07 5.89
CA ARG A 62 3.71 -35.69 6.82
C ARG A 62 4.06 -37.18 7.05
N GLY A 63 4.14 -37.59 8.31
CA GLY A 63 4.47 -38.97 8.69
C GLY A 63 5.97 -39.28 8.76
N GLN A 64 6.85 -38.33 8.43
CA GLN A 64 8.28 -38.46 8.76
C GLN A 64 8.52 -37.98 10.19
N ASN A 65 9.18 -38.80 11.02
CA ASN A 65 9.46 -38.49 12.43
C ASN A 65 10.60 -37.46 12.62
N ARG A 66 10.83 -36.61 11.61
CA ARG A 66 11.87 -35.57 11.61
C ARG A 66 11.23 -34.21 11.86
N ASN A 67 11.92 -33.37 12.64
CA ASN A 67 11.45 -32.02 12.93
C ASN A 67 11.50 -31.15 11.66
N ILE A 68 10.32 -30.87 11.09
CA ILE A 68 10.16 -30.11 9.85
C ILE A 68 10.57 -28.64 10.07
N TYR A 69 10.36 -28.10 11.28
CA TYR A 69 10.75 -26.75 11.67
C TYR A 69 12.27 -26.55 11.82
N ALA A 70 13.07 -27.61 11.82
CA ALA A 70 14.53 -27.52 11.86
C ALA A 70 15.17 -27.31 10.47
N ARG A 71 14.37 -27.33 9.39
CA ARG A 71 14.86 -27.14 8.03
C ARG A 71 15.20 -25.68 7.76
N SER A 72 16.31 -25.46 7.06
CA SER A 72 16.78 -24.12 6.70
C SER A 72 15.78 -23.35 5.85
N GLU A 73 15.03 -24.02 4.97
CA GLU A 73 14.03 -23.39 4.11
C GLU A 73 12.85 -22.84 4.93
N ILE A 74 12.34 -23.62 5.88
CA ILE A 74 11.23 -23.21 6.75
C ILE A 74 11.68 -22.10 7.72
N ILE A 75 12.89 -22.22 8.28
CA ILE A 75 13.45 -21.18 9.16
C ILE A 75 13.65 -19.85 8.40
N ALA A 76 14.10 -19.91 7.15
CA ALA A 76 14.25 -18.72 6.31
C ALA A 76 12.89 -18.08 6.00
N ALA A 77 11.91 -18.88 5.59
CA ALA A 77 10.56 -18.41 5.31
C ALA A 77 9.87 -17.80 6.55
N ILE A 78 10.04 -18.40 7.73
CA ILE A 78 9.52 -17.84 8.99
C ILE A 78 10.17 -16.49 9.30
N LYS A 79 11.50 -16.38 9.19
CA LYS A 79 12.21 -15.12 9.43
C LYS A 79 11.80 -14.02 8.44
N GLU A 80 11.46 -14.40 7.22
CA GLU A 80 10.98 -13.46 6.20
C GLU A 80 9.56 -12.99 6.52
N ILE A 81 8.67 -13.88 6.96
CA ILE A 81 7.33 -13.53 7.46
C ILE A 81 7.43 -12.59 8.67
N GLU A 82 8.31 -12.89 9.64
CA GLU A 82 8.52 -12.04 10.83
C GLU A 82 9.00 -10.63 10.49
N LYS A 83 9.69 -10.45 9.36
CA LYS A 83 10.07 -9.12 8.85
C LYS A 83 8.95 -8.42 8.11
N LEU A 84 8.18 -9.17 7.32
CA LEU A 84 7.07 -8.62 6.54
C LEU A 84 5.90 -8.15 7.42
N GLU A 85 5.62 -8.82 8.54
CA GLU A 85 4.54 -8.43 9.46
C GLU A 85 4.63 -6.99 10.00
N PRO A 86 5.75 -6.53 10.58
CA PRO A 86 5.87 -5.15 11.02
C PRO A 86 5.82 -4.16 9.86
N GLU A 87 6.39 -4.50 8.69
CA GLU A 87 6.37 -3.62 7.50
C GLU A 87 4.95 -3.43 6.93
N ILE A 88 4.15 -4.51 6.90
CA ILE A 88 2.73 -4.47 6.51
C ILE A 88 1.95 -3.61 7.49
N LYS A 89 2.17 -3.80 8.80
CA LYS A 89 1.48 -3.05 9.84
C LYS A 89 1.82 -1.56 9.78
N GLU A 90 3.10 -1.22 9.66
CA GLU A 90 3.56 0.16 9.53
C GLU A 90 2.98 0.84 8.28
N SER A 91 2.94 0.13 7.14
CA SER A 91 2.37 0.67 5.89
C SER A 91 0.87 0.92 6.01
N LEU A 92 0.12 0.03 6.67
CA LEU A 92 -1.31 0.21 6.95
C LEU A 92 -1.57 1.35 7.93
N GLU A 93 -0.76 1.47 8.99
CA GLU A 93 -0.88 2.56 9.95
C GLU A 93 -0.60 3.92 9.30
N LYS A 94 0.43 4.02 8.45
CA LYS A 94 0.72 5.22 7.65
C LYS A 94 -0.44 5.57 6.71
N ALA A 95 -0.96 4.59 5.97
CA ALA A 95 -2.10 4.79 5.08
C ALA A 95 -3.35 5.26 5.85
N SER A 96 -3.63 4.65 7.00
CA SER A 96 -4.76 5.00 7.87
C SER A 96 -4.61 6.41 8.46
N ALA A 97 -3.40 6.78 8.90
CA ALA A 97 -3.11 8.12 9.41
C ALA A 97 -3.32 9.19 8.34
N ILE A 98 -2.82 8.96 7.12
CA ILE A 98 -3.00 9.90 6.00
C ILE A 98 -4.48 9.96 5.60
N SER A 99 -5.18 8.82 5.53
CA SER A 99 -6.62 8.79 5.23
C SER A 99 -7.44 9.60 6.23
N LYS A 100 -7.15 9.53 7.53
CA LYS A 100 -7.86 10.29 8.58
C LYS A 100 -7.66 11.81 8.49
N ILE A 101 -6.59 12.27 7.86
CA ILE A 101 -6.32 13.70 7.66
C ILE A 101 -7.15 14.24 6.48
N ILE A 102 -7.52 13.37 5.53
CA ILE A 102 -8.22 13.74 4.29
C ILE A 102 -9.73 13.54 4.40
N SER A 103 -10.18 12.57 5.21
CA SER A 103 -11.60 12.24 5.47
C SER A 103 -12.23 13.17 6.49
#